data_AF-A0A7C4REC0-F1
#
_entry.id   AF-A0A7C4REC0-F1
#
_cell.length_a   1.000
_cell.length_b   1.000
_cell.length_c   1.000
_cell.angle_alpha   90.00
_cell.angle_beta   90.00
_cell.angle_gamma   90.00
#
_symmetry.space_group_name_H-M   'P 1'
#
loop_
_entity.id
_entity.type
_entity.pdbx_description
1 polymer ?
#
loop_
_entity_poly.entity_id
_entity_poly.type
_entity_poly.pdbx_seq_one_letter_code
_entity_poly.pdbx_strand_id
1 'polypeptide(L)' 'MDQDVEQKILKCLEMEYPKDLSIEEIAAKTGLHRNTISKYLWGLEKEGKVKLSRKVGRAKMYVAIKK' A
#
# COMPACT_ATOMS: atom_id res chain seq x y z
N MET A 1 -7.85 17.06 -3.22
CA MET A 1 -8.12 16.02 -4.25
C MET A 1 -7.27 14.77 -4.04
N ASP A 2 -6.17 14.80 -3.26
CA ASP A 2 -5.29 13.65 -3.00
C ASP A 2 -5.78 12.62 -1.96
N GLN A 3 -6.71 12.99 -1.07
CA GLN A 3 -7.16 12.10 0.02
C GLN A 3 -7.84 10.82 -0.48
N ASP A 4 -8.50 10.87 -1.64
CA ASP A 4 -9.14 9.69 -2.24
C ASP A 4 -8.13 8.60 -2.61
N VAL A 5 -6.93 8.97 -3.07
CA VAL A 5 -5.91 8.02 -3.51
C VAL A 5 -5.31 7.29 -2.31
N GLU A 6 -4.96 8.02 -1.25
CA GLU A 6 -4.45 7.46 0.00
C GLU A 6 -5.45 6.52 0.64
N GLN A 7 -6.71 6.94 0.76
CA GLN A 7 -7.77 6.12 1.32
C GLN A 7 -8.00 4.86 0.49
N LYS A 8 -7.93 4.94 -0.85
CA LYS A 8 -8.09 3.77 -1.72
C LYS A 8 -6.96 2.74 -1.50
N ILE A 9 -5.72 3.20 -1.37
CA ILE A 9 -4.56 2.34 -1.10
C ILE A 9 -4.68 1.70 0.30
N LEU A 10 -5.00 2.51 1.32
CA LEU A 10 -5.12 2.02 2.69
C LEU A 10 -6.25 0.99 2.80
N LYS A 11 -7.43 1.30 2.25
CA LYS A 11 -8.59 0.39 2.25
C LYS A 11 -8.28 -0.92 1.52
N CYS A 12 -7.53 -0.86 0.42
CA CYS A 12 -7.06 -2.06 -0.29
C CYS A 12 -6.21 -2.97 0.61
N LEU A 13 -5.25 -2.38 1.33
CA LEU A 13 -4.39 -3.12 2.27
C LEU A 13 -5.16 -3.63 3.49
N GLU A 14 -6.14 -2.89 3.98
CA GLU A 14 -6.99 -3.29 5.12
C GLU A 14 -7.93 -4.44 4.76
N MET A 15 -8.51 -4.44 3.54
CA MET A 15 -9.38 -5.51 3.07
C MET A 15 -8.64 -6.83 2.89
N GLU A 16 -7.37 -6.78 2.50
CA GLU A 16 -6.55 -7.97 2.25
C GLU A 16 -5.83 -8.45 3.52
N TYR A 17 -5.89 -7.71 4.63
CA TYR A 17 -5.28 -8.11 5.89
C TYR A 17 -5.79 -9.50 6.33
N PRO A 18 -4.91 -10.45 6.72
CA PRO A 18 -3.49 -10.27 7.09
C PRO A 18 -2.48 -10.41 5.93
N LYS A 19 -2.92 -10.49 4.68
CA LYS A 19 -2.04 -10.64 3.51
C LYS A 19 -1.26 -9.35 3.23
N ASP A 20 0.04 -9.49 2.97
CA ASP A 20 0.88 -8.43 2.43
C ASP A 20 0.76 -8.32 0.90
N LEU A 21 0.82 -7.11 0.37
CA LEU A 21 0.73 -6.83 -1.07
C LEU A 21 1.95 -6.06 -1.57
N SER A 22 2.39 -6.39 -2.77
CA SER A 22 3.36 -5.60 -3.53
C SER A 22 2.71 -4.36 -4.15
N ILE A 23 3.53 -3.40 -4.58
CA ILE A 23 3.08 -2.23 -5.34
C ILE A 23 2.29 -2.64 -6.60
N GLU A 24 2.71 -3.71 -7.27
CA GLU A 24 2.05 -4.21 -8.47
C GLU A 24 0.67 -4.81 -8.17
N GLU A 25 0.55 -5.57 -7.07
CA GLU A 25 -0.76 -6.10 -6.64
C GLU A 25 -1.70 -4.98 -6.20
N ILE A 26 -1.20 -3.96 -5.51
CA ILE A 26 -1.99 -2.77 -5.15
C ILE A 26 -2.44 -2.04 -6.42
N ALA A 27 -1.56 -1.91 -7.43
CA ALA A 27 -1.90 -1.30 -8.72
C ALA A 27 -3.01 -2.07 -9.43
N ALA A 28 -2.89 -3.40 -9.51
CA ALA A 28 -3.90 -4.26 -10.12
C ALA A 28 -5.26 -4.14 -9.42
N LYS A 29 -5.30 -4.07 -8.08
CA LYS A 29 -6.54 -3.99 -7.30
C LYS A 29 -7.17 -2.59 -7.30
N THR A 30 -6.36 -1.54 -7.27
CA THR A 30 -6.85 -0.16 -7.16
C THR A 30 -7.04 0.54 -8.51
N GLY A 31 -6.46 -0.02 -9.59
CA GLY A 31 -6.41 0.61 -10.91
C GLY A 31 -5.48 1.83 -10.96
N LEU A 32 -4.68 2.07 -9.92
CA LEU A 32 -3.76 3.20 -9.84
C LEU A 32 -2.41 2.83 -10.45
N HIS A 33 -1.72 3.82 -11.02
CA HIS A 33 -0.38 3.60 -11.55
C HIS A 33 0.64 3.34 -10.43
N ARG A 34 1.58 2.41 -10.66
CA ARG A 34 2.60 2.01 -9.69
C ARG A 34 3.40 3.18 -9.09
N ASN A 35 3.70 4.20 -9.88
CA ASN A 35 4.45 5.38 -9.41
C ASN A 35 3.63 6.18 -8.40
N THR A 36 2.33 6.32 -8.65
CA THR A 36 1.38 6.99 -7.74
C THR A 36 1.35 6.24 -6.42
N ILE A 37 1.17 4.92 -6.46
CA ILE A 37 1.16 4.08 -5.27
C ILE A 37 2.47 4.18 -4.49
N SER A 38 3.62 4.10 -5.18
CA SER A 38 4.93 4.23 -4.53
C SER A 38 5.10 5.57 -3.81
N LYS A 39 4.60 6.67 -4.38
CA LYS A 39 4.64 8.00 -3.76
C LYS A 39 3.77 8.04 -2.49
N TYR A 40 2.54 7.56 -2.55
CA TYR A 40 1.63 7.60 -1.40
C TYR A 40 1.99 6.59 -0.31
N LEU A 41 2.46 5.39 -0.66
CA LEU A 41 2.95 4.42 0.33
C LEU A 41 4.07 4.99 1.18
N TRP A 42 4.96 5.81 0.60
CA TRP A 42 6.02 6.48 1.37
C TRP A 42 5.46 7.47 2.40
N GLY A 43 4.41 8.21 2.04
CA GLY A 43 3.70 9.09 2.99
C GLY A 43 2.99 8.30 4.08
N LEU A 44 2.22 7.28 3.71
CA LEU A 44 1.49 6.42 4.64
C LEU A 44 2.42 5.63 5.58
N GLU A 45 3.60 5.24 5.11
CA GLU A 45 4.63 4.58 5.92
C GLU A 45 5.22 5.55 6.95
N LYS A 46 5.48 6.81 6.56
CA LYS A 46 5.90 7.87 7.49
C LYS A 46 4.84 8.21 8.53
N GLU A 47 3.57 8.15 8.16
CA GLU A 47 2.44 8.35 9.08
C GLU A 47 2.16 7.14 9.97
N GLY A 48 2.83 6.00 9.73
CA GLY A 48 2.64 4.77 10.51
C GLY A 48 1.31 4.07 10.25
N LYS A 49 0.66 4.33 9.11
CA LYS A 49 -0.58 3.67 8.69
C LYS A 49 -0.31 2.35 7.95
N VAL A 50 0.83 2.25 7.29
CA VAL A 50 1.30 1.05 6.60
C VAL A 50 2.73 0.74 7.02
N LYS A 51 3.15 -0.52 6.88
CA LYS A 51 4.54 -0.92 7.07
C LYS A 51 5.00 -1.88 5.99
N LEU A 52 6.29 -1.82 5.69
CA LEU A 52 6.96 -2.89 4.95
C LEU A 52 6.95 -4.17 5.81
N SER A 53 6.28 -5.21 5.31
CA SER A 53 6.22 -6.52 5.96
C SER A 53 7.48 -7.34 5.67
N ARG A 54 7.78 -7.51 4.37
CA ARG A 54 8.92 -8.30 3.89
C ARG A 54 9.37 -7.84 2.50
N LYS A 55 10.50 -8.35 2.05
CA LYS A 55 10.95 -8.26 0.66
C LYS A 55 10.94 -9.65 0.04
N VAL A 56 10.36 -9.78 -1.15
CA VAL A 56 10.36 -11.01 -1.94
C VAL A 56 11.11 -10.71 -3.23
N GLY A 57 12.36 -11.18 -3.31
CA GLY A 57 13.27 -10.76 -4.38
C GLY A 57 13.46 -9.24 -4.39
N ARG A 58 13.10 -8.57 -5.49
CA ARG A 58 13.15 -7.11 -5.64
C ARG A 58 11.86 -6.42 -5.20
N ALA A 59 10.77 -7.15 -4.97
CA ALA A 59 9.49 -6.59 -4.59
C ALA A 59 9.44 -6.28 -3.09
N LYS A 60 8.92 -5.09 -2.76
CA LYS A 60 8.60 -4.67 -1.40
C LYS A 60 7.14 -4.99 -1.12
N MET A 61 6.88 -5.69 -0.02
CA MET A 61 5.54 -6.09 0.40
C MET A 61 5.07 -5.22 1.55
N TYR A 62 3.87 -4.68 1.44
CA TYR A 62 3.27 -3.74 2.39
C TYR A 62 2.03 -4.34 3.04
N VAL A 63 1.80 -3.95 4.30
CA VAL A 63 0.60 -4.32 5.06
C VAL A 63 0.08 -3.11 5.82
N ALA A 64 -1.24 -3.02 5.98
CA ALA A 64 -1.85 -2.02 6.85
C ALA A 64 -1.51 -2.30 8.32
N ILE A 65 -1.24 -1.25 9.09
CA ILE A 65 -1.10 -1.34 10.54
C ILE A 65 -2.51 -1.17 11.13
N LYS A 66 -3.13 -2.26 11.57
CA LYS A 66 -4.28 -2.16 12.48
C LYS A 66 -3.77 -1.85 13.88
N LYS A 67 -4.22 -0.73 14.43
CA LYS A 67 -4.13 -0.43 15.87
C LYS A 67 -5.18 -1.24 16.64
#